data_AF-A0A7X9GZY7-F1
#
_entry.id   AF-A0A7X9GZY7-F1
#
_cell.length_a   1.000
_cell.length_b   1.000
_cell.length_c   1.000
_cell.angle_alpha   90.00
_cell.angle_beta   90.00
_cell.angle_gamma   90.00
#
_symmetry.space_group_name_H-M   'P 1'
#
loop_
_entity.id
_entity.type
_entity.pdbx_description
1 polymer ?
#
loop_
_entity_poly.entity_id
_entity_poly.type
_entity_poly.pdbx_seq_one_letter_code
_entity_poly.pdbx_strand_id
1 'polypeptide(L)'
;MKVLGVITAIFICFYMSLNKYGSFIFRLADGLFIIGLIYLLIALIFYIRNVGFFKLIAYNKYRRKFIKTKYSGKDKISKDFSHEEDMMDLHEFCEEHYGEKWSNKSLLIYAIPLLILSFILSYLV
;
A
#
# COMPACT_ATOMS: atom_id res chain seq x y z
N MET A 1 8.11 13.65 -7.96
CA MET A 1 7.15 13.78 -9.08
C MET A 1 7.78 13.45 -10.44
N LYS A 2 8.92 14.06 -10.82
CA LYS A 2 9.60 13.79 -12.11
C LYS A 2 9.87 12.30 -12.40
N VAL A 3 10.27 11.52 -11.38
CA VAL A 3 10.58 10.09 -11.54
C VAL A 3 9.35 9.26 -11.91
N LEU A 4 8.19 9.51 -11.29
CA LEU A 4 6.95 8.80 -11.63
C LEU A 4 6.50 9.09 -13.07
N GLY A 5 6.62 10.34 -13.51
CA GLY A 5 6.36 10.69 -14.91
C GLY A 5 7.26 9.94 -15.89
N VAL A 6 8.56 9.83 -15.59
CA VAL A 6 9.51 9.08 -16.42
C VAL A 6 9.17 7.59 -16.45
N ILE A 7 8.85 6.98 -15.30
CA ILE A 7 8.42 5.57 -15.23
C ILE A 7 7.16 5.36 -16.07
N THR A 8 6.18 6.27 -15.96
CA THR A 8 4.93 6.21 -16.73
C THR A 8 5.21 6.26 -18.23
N ALA A 9 6.05 7.20 -18.67
CA ALA A 9 6.41 7.35 -20.08
C ALA A 9 7.12 6.10 -20.63
N ILE A 10 8.11 5.57 -19.89
CA ILE A 10 8.82 4.34 -20.27
C ILE A 10 7.85 3.17 -20.37
N PHE A 11 6.97 3.01 -19.38
CA PHE A 11 5.97 1.95 -19.38
C PHE A 11 5.04 2.04 -20.59
N ILE A 12 4.51 3.23 -20.90
CA ILE A 12 3.62 3.44 -22.04
C ILE A 12 4.36 3.12 -23.35
N CYS A 13 5.58 3.64 -23.54
CA CYS A 13 6.38 3.34 -24.73
C CYS A 13 6.57 1.83 -24.91
N PHE A 14 6.94 1.13 -23.84
CA PHE A 14 7.14 -0.31 -23.87
C PHE A 14 5.85 -1.08 -24.16
N TYR A 15 4.75 -0.69 -23.49
CA TYR A 15 3.43 -1.28 -23.68
C TYR A 15 2.96 -1.13 -25.13
N MET A 16 3.14 0.05 -25.72
CA MET A 16 2.78 0.32 -27.12
C MET A 16 3.65 -0.46 -28.11
N SER A 17 4.93 -0.67 -27.83
CA SER A 17 5.81 -1.46 -28.69
C SER A 17 5.48 -2.96 -28.67
N LEU A 18 5.10 -3.50 -27.51
CA LEU A 18 4.75 -4.91 -27.37
C LEU A 18 3.34 -5.23 -27.87
N ASN A 19 2.37 -4.32 -27.66
CA ASN A 19 0.99 -4.58 -28.03
C ASN A 19 0.70 -4.09 -29.45
N LYS A 20 0.63 -5.02 -30.41
CA LYS A 20 0.39 -4.72 -31.83
C LYS A 20 -1.09 -4.73 -32.23
N TYR A 21 -1.97 -5.20 -31.36
CA TYR A 21 -3.38 -5.38 -31.65
C TYR A 21 -4.20 -4.13 -31.22
N GLY A 22 -5.17 -3.74 -32.05
CA GLY A 22 -6.07 -2.61 -31.79
C GLY A 22 -5.63 -1.26 -32.36
N SER A 23 -6.53 -0.28 -32.31
CA SER A 23 -6.24 1.10 -32.71
C SER A 23 -5.18 1.72 -31.79
N PHE A 24 -4.50 2.76 -32.27
CA PHE A 24 -3.49 3.47 -31.47
C PHE A 24 -4.10 4.03 -30.17
N ILE A 25 -5.29 4.63 -30.28
CA ILE A 25 -6.02 5.25 -29.16
C ILE A 25 -6.39 4.19 -28.11
N PHE A 26 -6.84 3.00 -28.55
CA PHE A 26 -7.18 1.90 -27.65
C PHE A 26 -5.98 1.42 -26.84
N ARG A 27 -4.84 1.23 -27.50
CA ARG A 27 -3.58 0.81 -26.83
C ARG A 27 -3.08 1.86 -25.83
N LEU A 28 -3.24 3.13 -26.16
CA LEU A 28 -2.87 4.23 -25.26
C LEU A 28 -3.81 4.29 -24.05
N ALA A 29 -5.12 4.10 -24.27
CA ALA A 29 -6.11 4.03 -23.19
C ALA A 29 -5.82 2.87 -22.22
N ASP A 30 -5.54 1.67 -22.74
CA ASP A 30 -5.21 0.50 -21.93
C ASP A 30 -3.89 0.68 -21.16
N GLY A 31 -2.86 1.21 -21.84
CA GLY A 31 -1.56 1.47 -21.19
C GLY A 31 -1.69 2.45 -20.03
N LEU A 32 -2.46 3.53 -20.21
CA LEU A 32 -2.77 4.52 -19.17
C LEU A 32 -3.62 3.91 -18.04
N PHE A 33 -4.56 3.03 -18.38
CA PHE A 33 -5.39 2.32 -17.39
C PHE A 33 -4.52 1.47 -16.46
N ILE A 34 -3.69 0.61 -17.06
CA ILE A 34 -2.88 -0.37 -16.32
C ILE A 34 -1.90 0.34 -15.38
N ILE A 35 -1.16 1.34 -15.86
CA ILE A 35 -0.20 2.06 -15.01
C ILE A 35 -0.89 2.91 -13.95
N GLY A 36 -2.03 3.53 -14.29
CA GLY A 36 -2.87 4.25 -13.33
C GLY A 36 -3.38 3.33 -12.22
N LEU A 37 -3.81 2.12 -12.57
CA LEU A 37 -4.27 1.10 -11.63
C LEU A 37 -3.14 0.62 -10.70
N ILE A 38 -1.95 0.37 -11.26
CA ILE A 38 -0.76 0.00 -10.46
C ILE A 38 -0.45 1.08 -9.43
N TYR A 39 -0.41 2.36 -9.82
CA TYR A 39 -0.17 3.45 -8.88
C TYR A 39 -1.26 3.57 -7.82
N LEU A 40 -2.53 3.35 -8.18
CA LEU A 40 -3.64 3.32 -7.24
C LEU A 40 -3.49 2.20 -6.21
N LEU A 41 -3.11 0.99 -6.64
CA LEU A 41 -2.90 -0.15 -5.75
C LEU A 41 -1.74 0.09 -4.78
N ILE A 42 -0.62 0.65 -5.25
CA ILE A 42 0.51 1.00 -4.38
C ILE A 42 0.09 2.07 -3.36
N ALA A 43 -0.63 3.10 -3.81
CA ALA A 43 -1.15 4.14 -2.93
C ALA A 43 -2.09 3.59 -1.86
N LEU A 44 -2.92 2.61 -2.23
CA LEU A 44 -3.85 1.92 -1.34
C LEU A 44 -3.09 1.08 -0.29
N ILE A 45 -2.03 0.35 -0.69
CA ILE A 45 -1.17 -0.38 0.25
C ILE A 45 -0.56 0.56 1.28
N PHE A 46 -0.03 1.71 0.84
CA PHE A 46 0.51 2.72 1.76
C PHE A 46 -0.57 3.34 2.66
N TYR A 47 -1.76 3.60 2.12
CA TYR A 47 -2.89 4.07 2.90
C TYR A 47 -3.27 3.07 4.00
N ILE A 48 -3.45 1.80 3.63
CA ILE A 48 -3.80 0.70 4.52
C ILE A 48 -2.75 0.53 5.63
N ARG A 49 -1.46 0.63 5.29
CA ARG A 49 -0.36 0.60 6.27
C ARG A 49 -0.42 1.79 7.24
N ASN A 50 -0.89 2.95 6.79
CA ASN A 50 -0.91 4.17 7.58
C ASN A 50 -2.14 4.30 8.51
N VAL A 51 -3.28 3.70 8.13
CA VAL A 51 -4.61 3.88 8.79
C VAL A 51 -4.77 3.10 10.12
N GLY A 52 -3.67 2.65 10.74
CA GLY A 52 -3.69 2.11 12.11
C GLY A 52 -4.22 0.68 12.27
N PHE A 53 -5.13 0.22 11.41
CA PHE A 53 -5.67 -1.15 11.46
C PHE A 53 -4.58 -2.23 11.38
N PHE A 54 -3.62 -2.07 10.45
CA PHE A 54 -2.47 -2.97 10.35
C PHE A 54 -1.51 -2.84 11.53
N LYS A 55 -1.38 -1.64 12.12
CA LYS A 55 -0.56 -1.44 13.34
C LYS A 55 -1.14 -2.25 14.51
N LEU A 56 -2.46 -2.23 14.64
CA LEU A 56 -3.17 -2.98 15.69
C LEU A 56 -3.07 -4.49 15.49
N ILE A 57 -3.16 -4.98 14.25
CA ILE A 57 -2.92 -6.41 13.93
C ILE A 57 -1.48 -6.82 14.24
N ALA A 58 -0.50 -6.02 13.84
CA ALA A 58 0.92 -6.28 14.08
C ALA A 58 1.22 -6.32 15.59
N TYR A 59 0.70 -5.35 16.34
CA TYR A 59 0.82 -5.32 17.79
C TYR A 59 0.16 -6.54 18.45
N ASN A 60 -1.03 -6.93 18.02
CA ASN A 60 -1.71 -8.10 18.59
C ASN A 60 -0.96 -9.41 18.28
N LYS A 61 -0.31 -9.51 17.12
CA LYS A 61 0.58 -10.63 16.77
C LYS A 61 1.85 -10.64 17.63
N TYR A 62 2.48 -9.47 17.83
CA TYR A 62 3.61 -9.31 18.75
C TYR A 62 3.23 -9.74 20.17
N ARG A 63 2.12 -9.21 20.71
CA ARG A 63 1.57 -9.55 22.03
C ARG A 63 1.37 -11.06 22.20
N ARG A 64 0.71 -11.70 21.24
CA ARG A 64 0.50 -13.17 21.27
C ARG A 64 1.81 -13.95 21.29
N LYS A 65 2.83 -13.50 20.55
CA LYS A 65 4.15 -14.12 20.53
C LYS A 65 4.87 -13.91 21.87
N PHE A 66 4.90 -12.68 22.39
CA PHE A 66 5.50 -12.34 23.68
C PHE A 66 4.94 -13.21 24.81
N ILE A 67 3.62 -13.25 24.98
CA ILE A 67 2.94 -14.08 25.99
C ILE A 67 3.27 -15.56 25.80
N LYS A 68 3.37 -16.05 24.55
CA LYS A 68 3.72 -17.46 24.29
C LYS A 68 5.16 -17.82 24.65
N THR A 69 6.10 -16.88 24.53
CA THR A 69 7.53 -17.14 24.80
C THR A 69 7.88 -16.94 26.28
N LYS A 70 7.22 -15.99 26.96
CA LYS A 70 7.53 -15.63 28.35
C LYS A 70 6.71 -16.39 29.40
N TYR A 71 5.52 -16.88 29.04
CA TYR A 71 4.60 -17.57 29.96
C TYR A 71 4.27 -18.99 29.52
N SER A 72 4.45 -19.94 30.45
CA SER A 72 3.99 -21.32 30.31
C SER A 72 2.46 -21.38 30.45
N GLY A 73 1.81 -22.36 29.81
CA GLY A 73 0.35 -22.40 29.63
C GLY A 73 -0.48 -22.35 30.92
N LYS A 74 0.11 -22.61 32.09
CA LYS A 74 -0.55 -22.52 33.41
C LYS A 74 -0.66 -21.09 33.95
N ASP A 75 0.24 -20.18 33.58
CA ASP A 75 0.24 -18.79 34.06
C ASP A 75 -0.65 -17.86 33.23
N LYS A 76 -1.10 -18.32 32.05
CA LYS A 76 -1.90 -17.53 31.09
C LYS A 76 -3.36 -17.29 31.50
N ILE A 77 -3.89 -18.09 32.41
CA ILE A 77 -5.33 -18.13 32.72
C ILE A 77 -5.70 -17.14 33.84
N SER A 78 -4.73 -16.71 34.65
CA SER A 78 -4.98 -15.95 35.88
C SER A 78 -4.39 -14.53 35.92
N LYS A 79 -3.57 -14.13 34.94
CA LYS A 79 -2.91 -12.81 34.95
C LYS A 79 -3.45 -11.87 33.88
N ASP A 80 -3.78 -10.66 34.30
CA ASP A 80 -4.05 -9.54 33.40
C ASP A 80 -2.71 -9.00 32.87
N PHE A 81 -2.37 -9.38 31.64
CA PHE A 81 -1.13 -9.01 30.96
C PHE A 81 -1.15 -7.59 30.38
N SER A 82 -1.99 -6.70 30.89
CA SER A 82 -2.12 -5.31 30.44
C SER A 82 -1.05 -4.40 31.05
N HIS A 83 -0.37 -4.82 32.13
CA HIS A 83 0.63 -4.02 32.87
C HIS A 83 1.95 -4.77 33.08
N GLU A 84 2.41 -5.50 32.07
CA GLU A 84 3.70 -6.17 32.14
C GLU A 84 4.82 -5.18 31.81
N GLU A 85 5.68 -4.85 32.79
CA GLU A 85 6.74 -3.82 32.64
C GLU A 85 7.71 -4.05 31.48
N ASP A 86 7.88 -5.29 31.02
CA ASP A 86 8.75 -5.66 29.90
C ASP A 86 8.03 -5.69 28.53
N MET A 87 6.71 -5.49 28.49
CA MET A 87 5.96 -5.47 27.24
C MET A 87 5.77 -4.04 26.77
N MET A 88 6.27 -3.74 25.57
CA MET A 88 6.06 -2.44 24.93
C MET A 88 4.58 -2.12 24.80
N ASP A 89 4.23 -0.87 25.11
CA ASP A 89 2.89 -0.35 24.88
C ASP A 89 2.60 -0.19 23.38
N LEU A 90 1.31 -0.20 23.01
CA LEU A 90 0.88 -0.02 21.61
C LEU A 90 1.46 1.26 21.00
N HIS A 91 1.52 2.34 21.78
CA HIS A 91 2.06 3.62 21.33
C HIS A 91 3.55 3.52 20.98
N GLU A 92 4.35 2.97 21.89
CA GLU A 92 5.79 2.77 21.75
C GLU A 92 6.13 1.83 20.58
N PHE A 93 5.40 0.71 20.47
CA PHE A 93 5.53 -0.21 19.32
C PHE A 93 5.19 0.46 17.99
N CYS A 94 4.16 1.32 17.97
CA CYS A 94 3.77 2.05 16.76
C CYS A 94 4.77 3.14 16.38
N GLU A 95 5.41 3.77 17.35
CA GLU A 95 6.43 4.79 17.12
C GLU A 95 7.71 4.15 16.57
N GLU A 96 8.17 3.06 17.18
CA GLU A 96 9.37 2.35 16.77
C GLU A 96 9.24 1.72 15.37
N HIS A 97 8.11 1.07 15.06
CA HIS A 97 7.96 0.32 13.79
C HIS A 97 7.20 1.07 12.69
N TYR A 98 6.46 2.11 13.04
CA TYR A 98 5.58 2.83 12.11
C TYR A 98 5.55 4.35 12.35
N GLY A 99 6.58 4.91 12.99
CA GLY A 99 6.73 6.36 13.19
C GLY A 99 6.86 7.12 11.87
N GLU A 100 7.54 6.54 10.88
CA GLU A 100 7.63 7.11 9.55
C GLU A 100 6.33 6.91 8.76
N LYS A 101 5.61 8.01 8.50
CA LYS A 101 4.44 8.00 7.60
C LYS A 101 4.91 7.99 6.15
N TRP A 102 4.59 6.92 5.43
CA TRP A 102 4.89 6.81 4.01
C TRP A 102 3.92 7.68 3.21
N SER A 103 4.45 8.57 2.37
CA SER A 103 3.66 9.49 1.57
C SER A 103 3.04 8.79 0.36
N ASN A 104 1.72 8.62 0.35
CA ASN A 104 0.96 8.07 -0.78
C ASN A 104 0.38 9.15 -1.71
N LYS A 105 0.42 10.43 -1.30
CA LYS A 105 -0.18 11.56 -2.03
C LYS A 105 0.34 11.68 -3.47
N SER A 106 1.64 11.49 -3.65
CA SER A 106 2.28 11.56 -4.99
C SER A 106 1.76 10.48 -5.94
N LEU A 107 1.45 9.28 -5.44
CA LEU A 107 0.92 8.20 -6.26
C LEU A 107 -0.53 8.48 -6.69
N LEU A 108 -1.35 8.99 -5.76
CA LEU A 108 -2.75 9.35 -6.06
C LEU A 108 -2.86 10.48 -7.09
N ILE A 109 -2.00 11.50 -6.99
CA ILE A 109 -1.96 12.62 -7.94
C ILE A 109 -1.66 12.14 -9.37
N TYR A 110 -0.92 11.04 -9.54
CA TYR A 110 -0.68 10.45 -10.86
C TYR A 110 -1.77 9.45 -11.25
N ALA A 111 -2.16 8.57 -10.33
CA ALA A 111 -3.13 7.51 -10.60
C ALA A 111 -4.49 8.04 -11.07
N ILE A 112 -5.04 9.06 -10.38
CA ILE A 112 -6.39 9.55 -10.67
C ILE A 112 -6.49 10.17 -12.08
N PRO A 113 -5.62 11.13 -12.48
CA PRO A 113 -5.67 11.67 -13.84
C PRO A 113 -5.40 10.62 -14.92
N LEU A 114 -4.50 9.66 -14.67
CA LEU A 114 -4.20 8.59 -15.64
C LEU A 114 -5.43 7.70 -15.90
N LEU A 115 -6.15 7.34 -14.84
CA LEU A 115 -7.39 6.55 -14.95
C LEU A 115 -8.52 7.33 -15.62
N ILE A 116 -8.69 8.61 -15.27
CA ILE A 116 -9.71 9.47 -15.91
C ILE A 116 -9.39 9.65 -17.40
N LEU A 117 -8.14 9.93 -17.73
CA LEU A 117 -7.71 10.13 -19.11
C LEU A 117 -7.92 8.85 -19.93
N SER A 118 -7.54 7.69 -19.37
CA SER A 118 -7.82 6.38 -19.96
C SER A 118 -9.30 6.17 -20.24
N PHE A 119 -10.17 6.50 -19.28
CA PHE A 119 -11.62 6.36 -19.45
C PHE A 119 -12.17 7.26 -20.57
N ILE A 120 -11.71 8.52 -20.63
CA ILE A 120 -12.09 9.45 -21.70
C ILE A 120 -11.63 8.94 -23.07
N LEU A 121 -10.38 8.47 -23.16
CA LEU A 121 -9.83 7.92 -24.41
C LEU A 121 -10.60 6.68 -24.87
N SER A 122 -11.00 5.82 -23.93
CA SER A 122 -11.81 4.63 -24.23
C SER A 122 -13.16 4.99 -24.86
N TYR A 123 -13.75 6.13 -24.49
CA TYR A 123 -15.00 6.63 -25.08
C TYR A 123 -14.83 7.16 -26.51
N LEU A 124 -13.60 7.43 -26.95
CA LEU A 124 -13.26 7.93 -28.28
C LEU A 124 -12.83 6.83 -29.26
N VAL A 125 -12.82 5.57 -28.81
CA VAL A 125 -12.51 4.37 -29.62
C VAL A 125 -13.80 3.69 -30.04
#